data_AF-X1IW97-F1
#
_entry.id   AF-X1IW97-F1
#
_cell.length_a   1.000
_cell.length_b   1.000
_cell.length_c   1.000
_cell.angle_alpha   90.00
_cell.angle_beta   90.00
_cell.angle_gamma   90.00
#
_symmetry.space_group_name_H-M   'P 1'
#
loop_
_entity.id
_entity.type
_entity.pdbx_description
1 polymer ?
#
loop_
_entity_poly.entity_id
_entity_poly.type
_entity_poly.pdbx_seq_one_letter_code
_entity_poly.pdbx_strand_id
1 'polypeptide(L)'
;PQSLHEHLTEQWRLVETEEPIKKAGSLIIDYIDDRGYLTVRLEQLHNKDKADFTLDDLKEALQLVQKLEPTGVGARDLAECLLIQMAQNGEDMSFEARLIAEHMDELLANRLPDIARKMNCSIEAINHGIERMSKLDTSPGLQISKERNHPVTADVIVQSSNDSADYLVQLADANLLSLRINSYYAKMSKDAGASEKTRKFLQNNIRSAQWIIDAIEQRKNTLLKVAKAVVKFQREFFEKGQL
;
A
#
# COMPACT_ATOMS: atom_id res chain seq x y z
N PRO A 1 6.44 -10.78 -1.16
CA PRO A 1 6.01 -10.07 0.06
C PRO A 1 4.60 -10.52 0.42
N GLN A 2 4.44 -11.06 1.64
CA GLN A 2 3.14 -11.42 2.21
C GLN A 2 2.42 -10.13 2.63
N SER A 3 1.10 -10.05 2.44
CA SER A 3 0.31 -8.95 3.00
C SER A 3 0.15 -9.11 4.52
N LEU A 4 -0.14 -8.02 5.24
CA LEU A 4 -0.43 -8.11 6.67
C LEU A 4 -1.62 -9.05 6.94
N HIS A 5 -2.67 -8.95 6.12
CA HIS A 5 -3.86 -9.80 6.22
C HIS A 5 -3.52 -11.29 6.09
N GLU A 6 -2.74 -11.66 5.08
CA GLU A 6 -2.28 -13.05 4.88
C GLU A 6 -1.46 -13.54 6.09
N HIS A 7 -0.57 -12.68 6.60
CA HIS A 7 0.28 -13.00 7.74
C HIS A 7 -0.52 -13.29 9.01
N LEU A 8 -1.49 -12.42 9.34
CA LEU A 8 -2.37 -12.60 10.49
C LEU A 8 -3.28 -13.82 10.32
N THR A 9 -3.80 -14.04 9.11
CA THR A 9 -4.64 -15.21 8.80
C THR A 9 -3.89 -16.53 9.01
N GLU A 10 -2.62 -16.60 8.62
CA GLU A 10 -1.79 -17.79 8.84
C GLU A 10 -1.55 -18.06 10.33
N GLN A 11 -1.22 -17.02 11.11
CA GLN A 11 -1.06 -17.19 12.56
C GLN A 11 -2.37 -17.56 13.25
N TRP A 12 -3.48 -16.93 12.84
CA TRP A 12 -4.80 -17.20 13.43
C TRP A 12 -5.26 -18.65 13.25
N ARG A 13 -4.87 -19.29 12.14
CA ARG A 13 -5.15 -20.72 11.93
C ARG A 13 -4.55 -21.61 13.02
N LEU A 14 -3.39 -21.23 13.55
CA LEU A 14 -2.65 -21.95 14.59
C LEU A 14 -3.22 -21.71 16.00
N VAL A 15 -4.03 -20.66 16.19
CA VAL A 15 -4.68 -20.40 17.47
C VAL A 15 -5.78 -21.43 17.72
N GLU A 16 -5.67 -22.16 18.82
CA GLU A 16 -6.67 -23.10 19.30
C GLU A 16 -7.68 -22.38 20.20
N THR A 17 -8.93 -22.30 19.76
CA THR A 17 -10.04 -21.67 20.48
C THR A 17 -11.37 -22.25 19.97
N GLU A 18 -12.48 -21.91 20.61
CA GLU A 18 -13.80 -22.39 20.23
C GLU A 18 -14.22 -21.87 18.84
N GLU A 19 -15.04 -22.63 18.13
CA GLU A 19 -15.47 -22.31 16.76
C GLU A 19 -16.10 -20.90 16.60
N PRO A 20 -16.96 -20.42 17.54
CA PRO A 20 -17.50 -19.06 17.47
C PRO A 20 -16.41 -17.99 17.55
N ILE A 21 -15.45 -18.15 18.47
CA ILE A 21 -14.33 -17.23 18.66
C ILE A 21 -13.40 -17.27 17.44
N LYS A 22 -13.16 -18.47 16.88
CA LYS A 22 -12.32 -18.64 15.69
C LYS A 22 -12.90 -17.93 14.46
N LYS A 23 -14.22 -18.00 14.28
CA LYS A 23 -14.94 -17.22 13.25
C LYS A 23 -14.89 -15.72 13.53
N ALA A 24 -15.12 -15.31 14.78
CA ALA A 24 -15.07 -13.91 15.18
C ALA A 24 -13.69 -13.27 14.94
N GLY A 25 -12.60 -13.97 15.27
CA GLY A 25 -11.25 -13.47 15.03
C GLY A 25 -10.87 -13.39 13.55
N SER A 26 -11.37 -14.33 12.73
CA SER A 26 -11.21 -14.24 11.26
C SER A 26 -11.88 -12.98 10.72
N LEU A 27 -13.09 -12.68 11.19
CA LEU A 27 -13.78 -11.45 10.82
C LEU A 27 -13.03 -10.20 11.31
N ILE A 28 -12.47 -10.20 12.52
CA ILE A 28 -11.69 -9.06 13.02
C ILE A 28 -10.49 -8.79 12.10
N ILE A 29 -9.76 -9.84 11.70
CA ILE A 29 -8.58 -9.72 10.83
C ILE A 29 -8.93 -9.08 9.48
N ASP A 30 -10.11 -9.36 8.93
CA ASP A 30 -10.59 -8.75 7.69
C ASP A 30 -10.77 -7.22 7.78
N TYR A 31 -10.92 -6.67 9.00
CA TYR A 31 -11.13 -5.24 9.25
C TYR A 31 -9.92 -4.53 9.86
N ILE A 32 -8.78 -5.22 9.91
CA ILE A 32 -7.49 -4.61 10.27
C ILE A 32 -6.91 -3.94 9.02
N ASP A 33 -6.53 -2.67 9.13
CA ASP A 33 -5.90 -1.92 8.04
C ASP A 33 -4.42 -2.28 7.86
N ASP A 34 -3.79 -1.73 6.81
CA ASP A 34 -2.37 -1.97 6.52
C ASP A 34 -1.42 -1.45 7.63
N ARG A 35 -1.88 -0.54 8.49
CA ARG A 35 -1.12 -0.04 9.64
C ARG A 35 -1.23 -0.96 10.86
N GLY A 36 -2.16 -1.91 10.86
CA GLY A 36 -2.39 -2.86 11.94
C GLY A 36 -3.49 -2.44 12.91
N TYR A 37 -4.32 -1.45 12.58
CA TYR A 37 -5.42 -0.98 13.44
C TYR A 37 -6.76 -1.58 13.03
N LEU A 38 -7.60 -1.88 14.02
CA LEU A 38 -8.99 -2.26 13.80
C LEU A 38 -9.81 -1.01 13.43
N THR A 39 -10.32 -0.98 12.20
CA THR A 39 -10.96 0.22 11.63
C THR A 39 -12.42 0.42 12.06
N VAL A 40 -13.05 -0.60 12.63
CA VAL A 40 -14.47 -0.62 12.98
C VAL A 40 -14.70 -1.02 14.44
N ARG A 41 -15.80 -0.54 15.02
CA ARG A 41 -16.15 -0.92 16.39
C ARG A 41 -16.71 -2.35 16.41
N LEU A 42 -16.46 -3.09 17.49
CA LEU A 42 -16.92 -4.49 17.63
C LEU A 42 -18.44 -4.61 17.53
N GLU A 43 -19.18 -3.61 18.01
CA GLU A 43 -20.65 -3.56 17.91
C GLU A 43 -21.14 -3.51 16.46
N GLN A 44 -20.33 -2.97 15.54
CA GLN A 44 -20.66 -2.87 14.11
C GLN A 44 -20.34 -4.18 13.37
N LEU A 45 -19.39 -4.96 13.88
CA LEU A 45 -19.06 -6.29 13.36
C LEU A 45 -20.11 -7.34 13.75
N HIS A 46 -20.76 -7.14 14.90
CA HIS A 46 -21.78 -8.06 15.38
C HIS A 46 -23.12 -7.84 14.66
N ASN A 47 -23.53 -8.81 13.85
CA ASN A 47 -24.87 -8.86 13.29
C ASN A 47 -25.68 -9.99 13.96
N LYS A 48 -26.58 -9.62 14.88
CA LYS A 48 -27.40 -10.56 15.67
C LYS A 48 -28.18 -11.59 14.85
N ASP A 49 -28.56 -11.25 13.61
CA ASP A 49 -29.41 -12.10 12.78
C ASP A 49 -28.61 -13.00 11.82
N LYS A 50 -27.29 -12.84 11.76
CA LYS A 50 -26.42 -13.54 10.78
C LYS A 50 -25.11 -14.08 11.32
N ALA A 51 -24.71 -13.68 12.53
CA ALA A 51 -23.44 -14.08 13.10
C ALA A 51 -23.58 -15.37 13.91
N ASP A 52 -22.67 -16.31 13.66
CA ASP A 52 -22.53 -17.56 14.42
C ASP A 52 -21.84 -17.35 15.80
N PHE A 53 -21.68 -16.10 16.24
CA PHE A 53 -20.94 -15.71 17.43
C PHE A 53 -21.58 -14.50 18.10
N THR A 54 -21.37 -14.39 19.41
CA THR A 54 -21.85 -13.31 20.27
C THR A 54 -20.87 -12.13 20.29
N LEU A 55 -21.30 -11.04 20.91
CA LEU A 55 -20.44 -9.88 21.13
C LEU A 55 -19.30 -10.17 22.13
N ASP A 56 -19.51 -11.10 23.06
CA ASP A 56 -18.45 -11.49 24.00
C ASP A 56 -17.40 -12.37 23.32
N ASP A 57 -17.81 -13.25 22.40
CA ASP A 57 -16.88 -14.00 21.55
C ASP A 57 -16.00 -13.07 20.70
N LEU A 58 -16.55 -11.95 20.21
CA LEU A 58 -15.77 -10.91 19.50
C LEU A 58 -14.73 -10.24 20.41
N LYS A 59 -15.07 -9.94 21.66
CA LYS A 59 -14.12 -9.35 22.61
C LYS A 59 -13.00 -10.33 22.94
N GLU A 60 -13.34 -11.59 23.17
CA GLU A 60 -12.36 -12.64 23.45
C GLU A 60 -11.46 -12.88 22.23
N ALA A 61 -12.06 -12.98 21.04
CA ALA A 61 -11.32 -13.08 19.79
C ALA A 61 -10.38 -11.90 19.59
N LEU A 62 -10.82 -10.66 19.86
CA LEU A 62 -9.96 -9.49 19.76
C LEU A 62 -8.74 -9.59 20.69
N GLN A 63 -8.92 -10.02 21.94
CA GLN A 63 -7.80 -10.21 22.87
C GLN A 63 -6.81 -11.27 22.40
N LEU A 64 -7.27 -12.30 21.68
CA LEU A 64 -6.39 -13.30 21.08
C LEU A 64 -5.69 -12.77 19.83
N VAL A 65 -6.41 -12.04 18.97
CA VAL A 65 -5.83 -11.37 17.78
C VAL A 65 -4.77 -10.36 18.18
N GLN A 66 -4.97 -9.60 19.27
CA GLN A 66 -4.00 -8.64 19.80
C GLN A 66 -2.71 -9.29 20.37
N LYS A 67 -2.67 -10.63 20.51
CA LYS A 67 -1.47 -11.40 20.89
C LYS A 67 -0.70 -11.95 19.69
N LEU A 68 -1.19 -11.72 18.48
CA LEU A 68 -0.48 -12.11 17.26
C LEU A 68 0.68 -11.16 16.98
N GLU A 69 1.58 -11.60 16.09
CA GLU A 69 2.65 -10.76 15.57
C GLU A 69 2.19 -10.04 14.29
N PRO A 70 2.57 -8.77 14.07
CA PRO A 70 3.43 -7.94 14.91
C PRO A 70 2.73 -7.40 16.18
N THR A 71 3.46 -7.33 17.29
CA THR A 71 2.94 -6.80 18.57
C THR A 71 2.27 -5.43 18.40
N GLY A 72 1.08 -5.25 18.99
CA GLY A 72 0.29 -4.02 18.86
C GLY A 72 -0.74 -4.03 17.74
N VAL A 73 -0.80 -5.10 16.94
CA VAL A 73 -1.83 -5.32 15.91
C VAL A 73 -3.23 -5.51 16.53
N GLY A 74 -4.27 -5.08 15.82
CA GLY A 74 -5.65 -5.15 16.29
C GLY A 74 -6.00 -4.10 17.36
N ALA A 75 -5.14 -3.11 17.57
CA ALA A 75 -5.46 -1.96 18.41
C ALA A 75 -6.55 -1.08 17.76
N ARG A 76 -7.40 -0.46 18.57
CA ARG A 76 -8.45 0.46 18.11
C ARG A 76 -7.96 1.91 18.06
N ASP A 77 -6.93 2.23 18.83
CA ASP A 77 -6.26 3.52 18.84
C ASP A 77 -4.78 3.40 19.21
N LEU A 78 -4.05 4.52 19.12
CA LEU A 78 -2.61 4.58 19.40
C LEU A 78 -2.29 4.21 20.86
N ALA A 79 -3.13 4.62 21.82
CA ALA A 79 -2.89 4.33 23.23
C ALA A 79 -2.96 2.83 23.48
N GLU A 80 -4.00 2.17 22.98
CA GLU A 80 -4.16 0.72 23.04
C GLU A 80 -3.01 0.01 22.31
N CYS A 81 -2.58 0.50 21.15
CA CYS A 81 -1.45 -0.08 20.41
C CYS A 81 -0.16 -0.10 21.24
N LEU A 82 0.17 1.03 21.87
CA LEU A 82 1.35 1.15 22.72
C LEU A 82 1.21 0.30 23.99
N LEU A 83 0.04 0.27 24.62
CA LEU A 83 -0.21 -0.54 25.81
C LEU A 83 -0.07 -2.04 25.53
N ILE A 84 -0.56 -2.52 24.38
CA ILE A 84 -0.39 -3.91 23.95
C ILE A 84 1.10 -4.24 23.80
N GLN A 85 1.86 -3.37 23.13
CA GLN A 85 3.30 -3.56 22.94
C GLN A 85 4.07 -3.56 24.27
N MET A 86 3.72 -2.67 25.20
CA MET A 86 4.31 -2.64 26.54
C MET A 86 4.00 -3.91 27.34
N ALA A 87 2.75 -4.40 27.27
CA ALA A 87 2.33 -5.60 27.97
C ALA A 87 3.01 -6.88 27.46
N GLN A 88 3.42 -6.88 26.18
CA GLN A 88 4.15 -7.98 25.54
C GLN A 88 5.67 -7.75 25.54
N ASN A 89 6.14 -6.63 26.08
CA ASN A 89 7.55 -6.33 26.20
C ASN A 89 8.19 -7.19 27.31
N GLY A 90 9.45 -7.58 27.13
CA GLY A 90 10.22 -8.29 28.15
C GLY A 90 10.72 -7.39 29.29
N GLU A 91 10.68 -6.07 29.11
CA GLU A 91 11.09 -5.08 30.11
C GLU A 91 9.92 -4.57 30.95
N ASP A 92 10.20 -4.14 32.19
CA ASP A 92 9.22 -3.41 33.00
C ASP A 92 8.96 -2.03 32.40
N MET A 93 7.76 -1.85 31.85
CA MET A 93 7.23 -0.59 31.31
C MET A 93 5.99 -0.10 32.09
N SER A 94 5.88 -0.46 33.37
CA SER A 94 4.71 -0.11 34.20
C SER A 94 4.50 1.40 34.37
N PHE A 95 5.58 2.18 34.41
CA PHE A 95 5.51 3.64 34.49
C PHE A 95 4.94 4.24 33.19
N GLU A 96 5.45 3.80 32.05
CA GLU A 96 5.04 4.24 30.71
C GLU A 96 3.60 3.82 30.42
N ALA A 97 3.23 2.59 30.79
CA ALA A 97 1.86 2.10 30.63
C ALA A 97 0.87 2.94 31.45
N ARG A 98 1.21 3.29 32.69
CA ARG A 98 0.39 4.19 33.51
C ARG A 98 0.32 5.60 32.93
N LEU A 99 1.47 6.11 32.45
CA LEU A 99 1.56 7.43 31.82
C LEU A 99 0.63 7.53 30.60
N ILE A 100 0.58 6.51 29.76
CA ILE A 100 -0.34 6.44 28.60
C ILE A 100 -1.79 6.27 29.05
N ALA A 101 -2.06 5.33 29.96
CA ALA A 101 -3.42 5.01 30.37
C ALA A 101 -4.13 6.18 31.09
N GLU A 102 -3.39 6.99 31.86
CA GLU A 102 -3.96 8.07 32.67
C GLU A 102 -3.79 9.47 32.05
N HIS A 103 -2.78 9.68 31.18
CA HIS A 103 -2.33 11.02 30.78
C HIS A 103 -1.96 11.18 29.30
N MET A 104 -2.50 10.34 28.40
CA MET A 104 -2.24 10.46 26.96
C MET A 104 -2.57 11.86 26.39
N ASP A 105 -3.70 12.45 26.78
CA ASP A 105 -4.11 13.76 26.28
C ASP A 105 -3.15 14.88 26.70
N GLU A 106 -2.69 14.88 27.95
CA GLU A 106 -1.70 15.84 28.43
C GLU A 106 -0.33 15.64 27.80
N LEU A 107 0.05 14.40 27.50
CA LEU A 107 1.28 14.09 26.78
C LEU A 107 1.25 14.68 25.36
N LEU A 108 0.15 14.45 24.63
CA LEU A 108 -0.05 15.02 23.29
C LEU A 108 -0.07 16.55 23.30
N ALA A 109 -0.58 17.16 24.37
CA ALA A 109 -0.58 18.60 24.58
C ALA A 109 0.76 19.15 25.13
N ASN A 110 1.78 18.30 25.34
CA ASN A 110 3.08 18.63 25.93
C ASN A 110 2.97 19.32 27.31
N ARG A 111 2.00 18.94 28.14
CA ARG A 111 1.76 19.48 29.49
C ARG A 111 2.47 18.66 30.57
N LEU A 112 3.77 18.45 30.40
CA LEU A 112 4.59 17.62 31.31
C LEU A 112 4.53 18.06 32.79
N PRO A 113 4.51 19.36 33.13
CA PRO A 113 4.39 19.78 34.53
C PRO A 113 3.07 19.39 35.21
N ASP A 114 1.99 19.24 34.44
CA ASP A 114 0.69 18.80 34.97
C ASP A 114 0.73 17.31 35.28
N ILE A 115 1.32 16.52 34.38
CA ILE A 115 1.54 15.09 34.55
C ILE A 115 2.43 14.82 35.76
N ALA A 116 3.56 15.53 35.87
CA ALA A 116 4.51 15.40 36.98
C ALA A 116 3.81 15.58 38.34
N ARG A 117 2.93 16.59 38.44
CA ARG A 117 2.13 16.84 39.64
C ARG A 117 1.11 15.74 39.91
N LYS A 118 0.39 15.28 38.88
CA LYS A 118 -0.64 14.23 39.01
C LYS A 118 -0.05 12.86 39.37
N MET A 119 1.06 12.50 38.73
CA MET A 119 1.75 11.23 38.95
C MET A 119 2.71 11.24 40.15
N ASN A 120 2.98 12.41 40.72
CA ASN A 120 3.98 12.62 41.77
C ASN A 120 5.37 12.10 41.36
N CYS A 121 5.82 12.49 40.17
CA CYS A 121 7.12 12.13 39.60
C CYS A 121 7.85 13.37 39.06
N SER A 122 9.12 13.21 38.71
CA SER A 122 9.91 14.29 38.13
C SER A 122 9.70 14.38 36.61
N ILE A 123 9.96 15.56 36.04
CA ILE A 123 9.85 15.76 34.58
C ILE A 123 10.88 14.90 33.84
N GLU A 124 12.06 14.68 34.45
CA GLU A 124 13.09 13.80 33.92
C GLU A 124 12.60 12.35 33.79
N ALA A 125 11.83 11.85 34.78
CA ALA A 125 11.24 10.52 34.71
C ALA A 125 10.23 10.41 33.55
N ILE A 126 9.42 11.45 33.33
CA ILE A 126 8.47 11.50 32.20
C ILE A 126 9.23 11.51 30.87
N ASN A 127 10.27 12.34 30.74
CA ASN A 127 11.09 12.39 29.52
C ASN A 127 11.76 11.06 29.21
N HIS A 128 12.28 10.37 30.24
CA HIS A 128 12.84 9.02 30.08
C HIS A 128 11.77 8.02 29.62
N GLY A 129 10.55 8.10 30.17
CA GLY A 129 9.42 7.31 29.69
C GLY A 129 9.09 7.57 28.22
N ILE A 130 9.05 8.85 27.81
CA ILE A 130 8.84 9.24 26.40
C ILE A 130 9.92 8.67 25.50
N GLU A 131 11.18 8.73 25.92
CA GLU A 131 12.30 8.15 25.15
C GLU A 131 12.16 6.63 25.00
N ARG A 132 11.75 5.91 26.05
CA ARG A 132 11.48 4.46 25.95
C ARG A 132 10.32 4.18 25.01
N MET A 133 9.21 4.92 25.11
CA MET A 133 8.05 4.78 24.23
C MET A 133 8.36 5.08 22.77
N SER A 134 9.31 5.98 22.48
CA SER A 134 9.71 6.32 21.11
C SER A 134 10.32 5.14 20.34
N LYS A 135 10.71 4.07 21.03
CA LYS A 135 11.23 2.83 20.43
C LYS A 135 10.14 1.84 20.04
N LEU A 136 8.89 2.07 20.45
CA LEU A 136 7.74 1.26 20.09
C LEU A 136 7.21 1.66 18.71
N ASP A 137 6.52 0.74 18.02
CA ASP A 137 6.04 0.97 16.67
C ASP A 137 4.61 1.51 16.67
N THR A 138 4.38 2.69 16.09
CA THR A 138 3.04 3.27 16.01
C THR A 138 2.21 2.74 14.83
N SER A 139 2.77 1.89 13.98
CA SER A 139 2.11 1.30 12.80
C SER A 139 2.67 -0.11 12.53
N PRO A 140 2.41 -1.06 13.45
CA PRO A 140 3.05 -2.38 13.44
C PRO A 140 2.80 -3.14 12.14
N GLY A 141 1.65 -2.93 11.48
CA GLY A 141 1.31 -3.60 10.22
C GLY A 141 2.29 -3.35 9.05
N LEU A 142 2.94 -2.18 9.05
CA LEU A 142 3.89 -1.78 8.00
C LEU A 142 5.22 -2.54 8.08
N GLN A 143 5.52 -3.20 9.21
CA GLN A 143 6.70 -4.05 9.33
C GLN A 143 6.62 -5.28 8.41
N ILE A 144 5.40 -5.78 8.21
CA ILE A 144 5.10 -6.94 7.36
C ILE A 144 4.78 -6.48 5.93
N SER A 145 3.85 -5.53 5.81
CA SER A 145 3.42 -4.98 4.53
C SER A 145 4.38 -3.89 4.08
N LYS A 146 5.52 -4.29 3.52
CA LYS A 146 6.34 -3.34 2.75
C LYS A 146 5.60 -3.01 1.47
N GLU A 147 5.01 -1.82 1.41
CA GLU A 147 4.55 -1.24 0.15
C GLU A 147 5.68 -1.41 -0.87
N ARG A 148 5.42 -2.21 -1.91
CA ARG A 148 6.29 -2.20 -3.07
C ARG A 148 6.16 -0.80 -3.64
N ASN A 149 7.19 0.02 -3.48
CA ASN A 149 7.40 1.17 -4.34
C ASN A 149 7.25 0.65 -5.76
N HIS A 150 6.12 0.94 -6.39
CA HIS A 150 5.90 0.55 -7.77
C HIS A 150 6.93 1.34 -8.57
N PRO A 151 7.90 0.68 -9.21
CA PRO A 151 8.87 1.40 -9.99
C PRO A 151 8.10 2.17 -11.07
N VAL A 152 8.32 3.48 -11.13
CA VAL A 152 7.76 4.30 -12.21
C VAL A 152 8.47 3.87 -13.48
N THR A 153 7.73 3.21 -14.38
CA THR A 153 8.24 2.89 -15.71
C THR A 153 8.28 4.19 -16.53
N ALA A 154 9.46 4.57 -17.01
CA ALA A 154 9.62 5.76 -17.83
C ALA A 154 9.04 5.53 -19.23
N ASP A 155 8.34 6.53 -19.78
CA ASP A 155 7.92 6.55 -21.19
C ASP A 155 9.02 7.12 -22.11
N VAL A 156 9.89 7.99 -21.56
CA VAL A 156 10.96 8.70 -22.26
C VAL A 156 12.23 8.66 -21.43
N ILE A 157 13.35 8.41 -22.09
CA ILE A 157 14.68 8.43 -21.52
C ILE A 157 15.43 9.62 -22.10
N VAL A 158 16.01 10.45 -21.22
CA VAL A 158 16.84 11.59 -21.58
C VAL A 158 18.25 11.33 -21.05
N GLN A 159 19.24 11.34 -21.94
CA GLN A 159 20.64 11.10 -21.60
C GLN A 159 21.49 12.30 -22.03
N SER A 160 22.46 12.69 -21.21
CA SER A 160 23.50 13.62 -21.64
C SER A 160 24.42 12.91 -22.63
N SER A 161 24.71 13.55 -23.76
CA SER A 161 25.78 13.08 -24.64
C SER A 161 27.13 13.45 -24.04
N ASN A 162 28.10 12.54 -24.05
CA ASN A 162 29.45 12.79 -23.51
C ASN A 162 30.30 13.73 -24.40
N ASP A 163 29.95 13.84 -25.69
CA ASP A 163 30.74 14.56 -26.71
C ASP A 163 30.06 15.84 -27.24
N SER A 164 28.82 16.11 -26.87
CA SER A 164 28.09 17.31 -27.30
C SER A 164 27.26 17.89 -26.17
N ALA A 165 27.07 19.21 -26.18
CA ALA A 165 26.20 19.90 -25.25
C ALA A 165 24.70 19.62 -25.53
N ASP A 166 24.35 18.50 -26.15
CA ASP A 166 22.99 18.17 -26.53
C ASP A 166 22.51 16.90 -25.81
N TYR A 167 21.25 16.91 -25.41
CA TYR A 167 20.59 15.78 -24.76
C TYR A 167 20.01 14.82 -25.81
N LEU A 168 20.29 13.53 -25.64
CA LEU A 168 19.67 12.46 -26.41
C LEU A 168 18.32 12.10 -25.78
N VAL A 169 17.23 12.37 -26.51
CA VAL A 169 15.85 12.04 -26.08
C VAL A 169 15.33 10.87 -26.89
N GLN A 170 15.00 9.76 -26.22
CA GLN A 170 14.52 8.52 -26.82
C GLN A 170 13.30 7.98 -26.06
N LEU A 171 12.43 7.24 -26.75
CA LEU A 171 11.36 6.50 -26.07
C LEU A 171 11.95 5.32 -25.30
N ALA A 172 11.39 4.97 -24.15
CA ALA A 172 11.80 3.77 -23.45
C ALA A 172 11.34 2.53 -24.25
N ASP A 173 12.25 1.95 -25.04
CA ASP A 173 11.94 0.90 -26.03
C ASP A 173 11.46 -0.44 -25.44
N ALA A 174 11.40 -0.60 -24.12
CA ALA A 174 11.10 -1.87 -23.46
C ALA A 174 9.68 -2.43 -23.72
N ASN A 175 8.73 -1.63 -24.23
CA ASN A 175 7.31 -2.06 -24.33
C ASN A 175 6.67 -1.91 -25.72
N LEU A 176 7.43 -1.61 -26.78
CA LEU A 176 6.84 -1.35 -28.09
C LEU A 176 6.90 -2.57 -28.99
N LEU A 177 5.92 -3.47 -28.84
CA LEU A 177 5.67 -4.55 -29.79
C LEU A 177 5.46 -3.95 -31.20
N SER A 178 6.23 -4.41 -32.19
CA SER A 178 6.02 -4.02 -33.59
C SER A 178 4.74 -4.68 -34.11
N LEU A 179 3.63 -3.94 -34.11
CA LEU A 179 2.37 -4.43 -34.64
C LEU A 179 2.41 -4.51 -36.16
N ARG A 180 2.01 -5.65 -36.72
CA ARG A 180 1.92 -5.88 -38.16
C ARG A 180 0.65 -6.63 -38.50
N ILE A 181 0.08 -6.34 -39.66
CA ILE A 181 -1.07 -7.07 -40.18
C ILE A 181 -0.59 -8.43 -40.70
N ASN A 182 -1.25 -9.50 -40.28
CA ASN A 182 -0.91 -10.85 -40.74
C ASN A 182 -1.19 -10.99 -42.25
N SER A 183 -0.16 -11.38 -43.00
CA SER A 183 -0.18 -11.49 -44.46
C SER A 183 -1.21 -12.50 -44.99
N TYR A 184 -1.57 -13.52 -44.20
CA TYR A 184 -2.57 -14.52 -44.58
C TYR A 184 -3.95 -13.87 -44.79
N TYR A 185 -4.42 -13.12 -43.80
CA TYR A 185 -5.72 -12.43 -43.88
C TYR A 185 -5.71 -11.30 -44.91
N ALA A 186 -4.58 -10.62 -45.09
CA ALA A 186 -4.41 -9.62 -46.14
C ALA A 186 -4.63 -10.23 -47.55
N LYS A 187 -4.11 -11.43 -47.81
CA LYS A 187 -4.34 -12.15 -49.07
C LYS A 187 -5.79 -12.64 -49.19
N MET A 188 -6.36 -13.23 -48.13
CA MET A 188 -7.75 -13.70 -48.11
C MET A 188 -8.77 -12.57 -48.35
N SER A 189 -8.46 -11.34 -47.93
CA SER A 189 -9.30 -10.16 -48.21
C SER A 189 -9.34 -9.73 -49.68
N LYS A 190 -8.45 -10.29 -50.51
CA LYS A 190 -8.33 -10.05 -51.95
C LYS A 190 -8.65 -11.29 -52.79
N ASP A 191 -8.92 -12.42 -52.15
CA ASP A 191 -9.21 -13.69 -52.82
C ASP A 191 -10.62 -13.67 -53.42
N ALA A 192 -10.72 -13.96 -54.71
CA ALA A 192 -11.98 -14.05 -55.45
C ALA A 192 -12.73 -15.38 -55.19
N GLY A 193 -12.04 -16.39 -54.64
CA GLY A 193 -12.65 -17.66 -54.22
C GLY A 193 -13.40 -17.59 -52.88
N ALA A 194 -13.26 -16.49 -52.13
CA ALA A 194 -13.94 -16.28 -50.86
C ALA A 194 -15.31 -15.61 -51.03
N SER A 195 -16.26 -15.95 -50.15
CA SER A 195 -17.58 -15.28 -50.08
C SER A 195 -17.42 -13.76 -49.96
N GLU A 196 -18.26 -13.01 -50.69
CA GLU A 196 -18.25 -11.55 -50.68
C GLU A 196 -18.44 -10.96 -49.26
N LYS A 197 -19.26 -11.63 -48.44
CA LYS A 197 -19.49 -11.25 -47.03
C LYS A 197 -18.21 -11.38 -46.21
N THR A 198 -17.47 -12.49 -46.40
CA THR A 198 -16.18 -12.74 -45.75
C THR A 198 -15.14 -11.71 -46.18
N ARG A 199 -15.09 -11.39 -47.48
CA ARG A 199 -14.16 -10.40 -48.04
C ARG A 199 -14.38 -9.01 -47.46
N LYS A 200 -15.64 -8.54 -47.40
CA LYS A 200 -16.00 -7.24 -46.80
C LYS A 200 -15.67 -7.19 -45.31
N PHE A 201 -15.94 -8.26 -44.56
CA PHE A 201 -15.59 -8.36 -43.15
C PHE A 201 -14.08 -8.22 -42.91
N LEU A 202 -13.26 -8.95 -43.68
CA LEU A 202 -11.80 -8.87 -43.57
C LEU A 202 -11.27 -7.49 -43.95
N GLN A 203 -11.77 -6.87 -45.01
CA GLN A 203 -11.35 -5.53 -45.43
C GLN A 203 -11.63 -4.48 -44.34
N ASN A 204 -12.79 -4.54 -43.70
CA ASN A 204 -13.13 -3.65 -42.60
C ASN A 204 -12.19 -3.84 -41.41
N ASN A 205 -11.95 -5.08 -40.99
CA ASN A 205 -11.04 -5.36 -39.86
C ASN A 205 -9.59 -5.00 -40.16
N ILE A 206 -9.11 -5.23 -41.37
CA ILE A 206 -7.76 -4.82 -41.81
C ILE A 206 -7.64 -3.29 -41.77
N ARG A 207 -8.66 -2.56 -42.25
CA ARG A 207 -8.67 -1.09 -42.19
C ARG A 207 -8.65 -0.59 -40.75
N SER A 208 -9.45 -1.20 -39.86
CA SER A 208 -9.43 -0.86 -38.43
C SER A 208 -8.09 -1.15 -37.78
N ALA A 209 -7.47 -2.30 -38.09
CA ALA A 209 -6.15 -2.66 -37.58
C ALA A 209 -5.07 -1.69 -38.08
N GLN A 210 -5.10 -1.30 -39.35
CA GLN A 210 -4.17 -0.32 -39.90
C GLN A 210 -4.32 1.04 -39.20
N TRP A 211 -5.56 1.48 -38.96
CA TRP A 211 -5.81 2.72 -38.23
C TRP A 211 -5.23 2.69 -36.81
N ILE A 212 -5.33 1.56 -36.09
CA ILE A 212 -4.72 1.41 -34.76
C ILE A 212 -3.19 1.51 -34.83
N ILE A 213 -2.57 0.85 -35.81
CA ILE A 213 -1.12 0.89 -36.03
C ILE A 213 -0.67 2.34 -36.29
N ASP A 214 -1.37 3.05 -37.19
CA ASP A 214 -1.05 4.42 -37.55
C ASP A 214 -1.23 5.38 -36.35
N ALA A 215 -2.30 5.20 -35.57
CA ALA A 215 -2.56 5.98 -34.37
C ALA A 215 -1.48 5.79 -33.29
N ILE A 216 -0.99 4.56 -33.11
CA ILE A 216 0.11 4.26 -32.19
C ILE A 216 1.39 4.96 -32.66
N GLU A 217 1.69 4.89 -33.96
CA GLU A 217 2.88 5.53 -34.53
C GLU A 217 2.80 7.06 -34.44
N GLN A 218 1.62 7.64 -34.66
CA GLN A 218 1.38 9.08 -34.47
C GLN A 218 1.58 9.50 -33.00
N ARG A 219 1.09 8.70 -32.04
CA ARG A 219 1.29 8.96 -30.61
C ARG A 219 2.77 8.95 -30.25
N LYS A 220 3.54 7.95 -30.71
CA LYS A 220 5.00 7.86 -30.49
C LYS A 220 5.72 9.12 -31.00
N ASN A 221 5.45 9.49 -32.24
CA ASN A 221 6.06 10.66 -32.86
C ASN A 221 5.70 11.96 -32.12
N THR A 222 4.45 12.09 -31.67
CA THR A 222 4.00 13.26 -30.90
C THR A 222 4.71 13.31 -29.55
N LEU A 223 4.76 12.19 -28.82
CA LEU A 223 5.42 12.10 -27.52
C LEU A 223 6.91 12.45 -27.61
N LEU A 224 7.60 11.91 -28.61
CA LEU A 224 9.02 12.21 -28.86
C LEU A 224 9.24 13.69 -29.21
N LYS A 225 8.39 14.29 -30.04
CA LYS A 225 8.48 15.72 -30.39
C LYS A 225 8.26 16.61 -29.18
N VAL A 226 7.25 16.32 -28.37
CA VAL A 226 6.94 17.06 -27.15
C VAL A 226 8.10 16.94 -26.16
N ALA A 227 8.61 15.73 -25.93
CA ALA A 227 9.74 15.52 -25.02
C ALA A 227 11.01 16.28 -25.47
N LYS A 228 11.34 16.23 -26.77
CA LYS A 228 12.46 17.03 -27.32
C LYS A 228 12.27 18.52 -27.12
N ALA A 229 11.04 19.03 -27.28
CA ALA A 229 10.74 20.43 -27.03
C ALA A 229 10.91 20.77 -25.54
N VAL A 230 10.40 19.94 -24.62
CA VAL A 230 10.53 20.13 -23.17
C VAL A 230 12.00 20.20 -22.75
N VAL A 231 12.82 19.23 -23.17
CA VAL A 231 14.26 19.23 -22.85
C VAL A 231 14.97 20.46 -23.41
N LYS A 232 14.60 20.90 -24.62
CA LYS A 232 15.16 22.11 -25.23
C LYS A 232 14.81 23.38 -24.43
N PHE A 233 13.57 23.53 -23.98
CA PHE A 233 13.12 24.73 -23.25
C PHE A 233 13.53 24.72 -21.77
N GLN A 234 13.69 23.54 -21.16
CA GLN A 234 14.04 23.39 -19.74
C GLN A 234 15.48 22.95 -19.52
N ARG A 235 16.37 23.28 -20.43
CA ARG A 235 17.76 22.83 -20.42
C ARG A 235 18.49 23.14 -19.11
N GLU A 236 18.31 24.33 -18.55
CA GLU A 236 18.93 24.72 -17.28
C GLU A 236 18.52 23.82 -16.10
N PHE A 237 17.29 23.31 -16.10
CA PHE A 237 16.83 22.36 -15.09
C PHE A 237 17.54 21.02 -15.22
N PHE A 238 17.73 20.51 -16.44
CA PHE A 238 18.48 19.27 -16.67
C PHE A 238 19.99 19.40 -16.38
N GLU A 239 20.55 20.62 -16.43
CA GLU A 239 21.98 20.88 -16.14
C GLU A 239 22.25 21.18 -14.66
N LYS A 240 21.33 21.88 -13.97
CA LYS A 240 21.56 22.45 -12.63
C LYS A 240 20.46 22.16 -11.61
N GLY A 241 19.38 21.48 -12.00
CA GLY A 241 18.28 21.13 -11.12
C GLY A 241 18.69 20.11 -10.06
N GLN A 242 17.96 20.08 -8.94
CA GLN A 242 18.12 19.03 -7.95
C GLN A 242 17.50 17.71 -8.45
N LEU A 243 18.23 16.61 -8.25
CA LEU A 243 17.76 15.23 -8.46
C LEU A 243 16.75 14.83 -7.38
#